data_AF-A0A7J7KTU1-F1
#
_entry.id   AF-A0A7J7KTU1-F1
#
_cell.length_a   1.000
_cell.length_b   1.000
_cell.length_c   1.000
_cell.angle_alpha   90.00
_cell.angle_beta   90.00
_cell.angle_gamma   90.00
#
_symmetry.space_group_name_H-M   'P 1'
#
loop_
_entity.id
_entity.type
_entity.pdbx_description
1 polymer ?
#
loop_
_entity_poly.entity_id
_entity_poly.type
_entity_poly.pdbx_seq_one_letter_code
_entity_poly.pdbx_strand_id
1 'polypeptide(L)'
;MEETLALRESFSMVANLIGPTKWIPLARHMQIYPDEQFEDNLAKLNSKHRHIPERIWNCLMHWKLSVGKSAKVTQLIDSLHAIELHWLAVSISNHLIAEGYNIPRRILPLPLKKQGSVSAYSSVAPSTPRSQQSGLV
;
A
#
# COMPACT_ATOMS: atom_id res chain seq x y z
N MET A 1 -16.09 11.70 -17.85
CA MET A 1 -15.22 12.88 -17.58
C MET A 1 -14.57 12.75 -16.20
N GLU A 2 -15.33 12.32 -15.19
CA GLU A 2 -14.87 12.11 -13.80
C GLU A 2 -13.71 11.09 -13.66
N GLU A 3 -13.76 9.96 -14.37
CA GLU A 3 -12.71 8.92 -14.28
C GLU A 3 -11.33 9.40 -14.75
N THR A 4 -11.28 10.33 -15.69
CA THR A 4 -10.04 10.96 -16.17
C THR A 4 -9.38 11.82 -15.09
N LEU A 5 -10.19 12.50 -14.25
CA LEU A 5 -9.73 13.36 -13.16
C LEU A 5 -9.29 12.51 -11.96
N ALA A 6 -10.08 11.50 -11.58
CA ALA A 6 -9.73 10.56 -10.53
C ALA A 6 -8.38 9.87 -10.79
N LEU A 7 -8.11 9.49 -12.05
CA LEU A 7 -6.80 8.97 -12.45
C LEU A 7 -5.67 9.97 -12.28
N ARG A 8 -5.88 11.25 -12.64
CA ARG A 8 -4.83 12.28 -12.50
C ARG A 8 -4.50 12.54 -11.03
N GLU A 9 -5.51 12.61 -10.17
CA GLU A 9 -5.31 12.75 -8.73
C GLU A 9 -4.56 11.53 -8.16
N SER A 10 -4.97 10.33 -8.56
CA SER A 10 -4.29 9.10 -8.18
C SER A 10 -2.81 9.10 -8.61
N PHE A 11 -2.52 9.55 -9.82
CA PHE A 11 -1.14 9.63 -10.33
C PHE A 11 -0.31 10.64 -9.52
N SER A 12 -0.91 11.77 -9.13
CA SER A 12 -0.25 12.76 -8.29
C SER A 12 0.12 12.17 -6.94
N MET A 13 -0.81 11.45 -6.30
CA MET A 13 -0.55 10.77 -5.04
C MET A 13 0.55 9.72 -5.18
N VAL A 14 0.50 8.86 -6.20
CA VAL A 14 1.54 7.85 -6.42
C VAL A 14 2.91 8.50 -6.64
N ALA A 15 3.00 9.50 -7.51
CA ALA A 15 4.25 10.20 -7.80
C ALA A 15 4.92 10.81 -6.56
N ASN A 16 4.12 11.32 -5.62
CA ASN A 16 4.62 11.98 -4.43
C ASN A 16 4.88 11.03 -3.25
N LEU A 17 4.15 9.90 -3.17
CA LEU A 17 4.12 9.07 -1.97
C LEU A 17 4.81 7.72 -2.10
N ILE A 18 4.96 7.16 -3.30
CA ILE A 18 5.52 5.80 -3.49
C ILE A 18 7.00 5.70 -3.12
N GLY A 19 7.74 6.80 -3.31
CA GLY A 19 9.19 6.84 -3.13
C GLY A 19 9.96 6.04 -4.21
N PRO A 20 11.29 6.24 -4.32
CA PRO A 20 12.12 5.66 -5.38
C PRO A 20 12.22 4.14 -5.35
N THR A 21 12.19 3.54 -4.15
CA THR A 21 12.47 2.11 -3.97
C THR A 21 11.30 1.21 -4.35
N LYS A 22 10.07 1.72 -4.27
CA LYS A 22 8.85 0.95 -4.53
C LYS A 22 8.20 1.27 -5.88
N TRP A 23 8.70 2.28 -6.58
CA TRP A 23 8.27 2.60 -7.95
C TRP A 23 8.63 1.50 -8.96
N ILE A 24 9.83 0.91 -8.86
CA ILE A 24 10.28 -0.13 -9.82
C ILE A 24 9.32 -1.34 -9.83
N PRO A 25 9.00 -1.97 -8.67
CA PRO A 25 8.02 -3.05 -8.64
C PRO A 25 6.67 -2.69 -9.27
N LEU A 26 6.18 -1.46 -9.04
CA LEU A 26 4.89 -1.01 -9.57
C LEU A 26 4.91 -0.95 -11.09
N ALA A 27 5.93 -0.30 -11.65
CA ALA A 27 6.07 -0.19 -13.09
C ALA A 27 6.27 -1.57 -13.76
N ARG A 28 6.86 -2.56 -13.06
CA ARG A 28 7.02 -3.93 -13.58
C ARG A 28 5.67 -4.61 -13.65
N HIS A 29 4.92 -4.53 -12.56
CA HIS A 29 3.59 -5.11 -12.46
C HIS A 29 2.63 -4.52 -13.50
N MET A 30 2.67 -3.20 -13.68
CA MET A 30 1.82 -2.48 -14.63
C MET A 30 2.34 -2.50 -16.08
N GLN A 31 3.46 -3.19 -16.34
CA GLN A 31 4.10 -3.28 -17.66
C GLN A 31 4.35 -1.91 -18.30
N ILE A 32 4.79 -0.94 -17.50
CA ILE A 32 5.03 0.44 -17.93
C ILE A 32 6.42 0.56 -18.61
N TYR A 33 7.23 -0.50 -18.62
CA TYR A 33 8.56 -0.49 -19.21
C TYR A 33 8.55 -0.80 -20.71
N PRO A 34 9.11 0.10 -21.53
CA PRO A 34 9.36 -0.20 -22.92
C PRO A 34 10.69 -0.94 -23.16
N ASP A 35 11.70 -0.86 -22.27
CA ASP A 35 13.04 -1.46 -22.50
C ASP A 35 13.86 -1.69 -21.21
N GLU A 36 14.73 -2.73 -21.21
CA GLU A 36 15.70 -3.06 -20.13
C GLU A 36 16.63 -1.88 -19.79
N GLN A 37 16.93 -1.01 -20.76
CA GLN A 37 17.75 0.20 -20.55
C GLN A 37 17.13 1.19 -19.57
N PHE A 38 15.81 1.14 -19.37
CA PHE A 38 15.14 2.04 -18.44
C PHE A 38 15.52 1.76 -16.98
N GLU A 39 15.78 0.50 -16.61
CA GLU A 39 16.21 0.16 -15.24
C GLU A 39 17.61 0.65 -14.92
N ASP A 40 18.55 0.48 -15.85
CA ASP A 40 19.91 1.03 -15.76
C ASP A 40 19.89 2.55 -15.66
N ASN A 41 19.03 3.19 -16.46
CA ASN A 41 18.81 4.62 -16.39
C ASN A 41 18.18 5.03 -15.04
N LEU A 42 17.25 4.25 -14.50
CA LEU A 42 16.61 4.52 -13.21
C LEU A 42 17.59 4.38 -12.04
N ALA A 43 18.44 3.36 -12.04
CA ALA A 43 19.49 3.17 -11.04
C ALA A 43 20.51 4.33 -11.05
N LYS A 44 20.92 4.78 -12.24
CA LYS A 44 21.74 5.99 -12.41
C LYS A 44 21.00 7.25 -11.97
N LEU A 45 19.69 7.33 -12.17
CA LEU A 45 18.84 8.49 -11.83
C LEU A 45 18.47 8.58 -10.35
N ASN A 46 18.49 7.48 -9.59
CA ASN A 46 18.33 7.51 -8.13
C ASN A 46 19.45 8.31 -7.44
N SER A 47 20.59 8.56 -8.12
CA SER A 47 21.62 9.49 -7.63
C SER A 47 21.20 10.97 -7.71
N LYS A 48 20.18 11.31 -8.50
CA LYS A 48 19.64 12.67 -8.70
C LYS A 48 18.16 12.73 -8.28
N HIS A 49 17.91 12.63 -6.98
CA HIS A 49 16.57 12.59 -6.37
C HIS A 49 15.58 13.69 -6.79
N ARG A 50 16.02 14.78 -7.45
CA ARG A 50 15.20 15.94 -7.83
C ARG A 50 14.07 15.68 -8.85
N HIS A 51 14.11 14.58 -9.60
CA HIS A 51 13.15 14.35 -10.71
C HIS A 51 12.29 13.08 -10.56
N ILE A 52 12.30 12.42 -9.40
CA ILE A 52 11.59 11.14 -9.22
C ILE A 52 10.06 11.29 -9.39
N PRO A 53 9.37 12.25 -8.75
CA PRO A 53 7.92 12.39 -8.90
C PRO A 53 7.47 12.68 -10.34
N GLU A 54 8.15 13.59 -11.02
CA GLU A 54 7.85 13.95 -12.41
C GLU A 54 8.02 12.77 -13.37
N ARG A 55 9.04 11.93 -13.15
CA ARG A 55 9.25 10.73 -13.97
C ARG A 55 8.19 9.67 -13.71
N ILE A 56 7.82 9.45 -12.44
CA ILE A 56 6.72 8.55 -12.06
C ILE A 56 5.43 9.01 -12.75
N TRP A 57 5.13 10.30 -12.68
CA TRP A 57 3.99 10.90 -13.35
C TRP A 57 4.00 10.63 -14.86
N ASN A 58 5.11 10.91 -15.55
CA ASN A 58 5.23 10.68 -16.99
C ASN A 58 5.02 9.21 -17.36
N CYS A 59 5.54 8.27 -16.57
CA CYS A 59 5.35 6.85 -16.79
C CYS A 59 3.87 6.43 -16.63
N LEU A 60 3.19 6.90 -15.58
CA LEU A 60 1.76 6.65 -15.37
C LEU A 60 0.90 7.26 -16.49
N MET A 61 1.30 8.41 -17.01
CA MET A 61 0.68 9.03 -18.18
C MET A 61 0.90 8.18 -19.45
N HIS A 62 2.10 7.64 -19.66
CA HIS A 62 2.37 6.71 -20.76
C HIS A 62 1.52 5.44 -20.67
N TRP A 63 1.40 4.86 -19.48
CA TRP A 63 0.50 3.73 -19.23
C TRP A 63 -0.97 4.07 -19.54
N LYS A 64 -1.45 5.23 -19.10
CA LYS A 64 -2.81 5.68 -19.44
C LYS A 64 -3.01 5.81 -20.95
N LEU A 65 -2.01 6.32 -21.67
CA LEU A 65 -2.06 6.45 -23.12
C LEU A 65 -2.05 5.09 -23.83
N SER A 66 -1.30 4.10 -23.33
CA SER A 66 -1.27 2.75 -23.91
C SER A 66 -2.57 1.98 -23.69
N VAL A 67 -3.16 2.09 -22.49
CA VAL A 67 -4.45 1.45 -22.15
C VAL A 67 -5.64 2.21 -22.76
N GLY A 68 -5.50 3.52 -22.99
CA GLY A 68 -6.50 4.37 -23.62
C GLY A 68 -7.75 4.55 -22.75
N LYS A 69 -8.94 4.49 -23.37
CA LYS A 69 -10.23 4.71 -22.69
C LYS A 69 -10.56 3.64 -21.64
N SER A 70 -9.85 2.52 -21.65
CA SER A 70 -10.02 1.41 -20.71
C SER A 70 -9.25 1.59 -19.41
N ALA A 71 -8.45 2.67 -19.28
CA ALA A 71 -7.67 2.94 -18.08
C ALA A 71 -8.60 3.28 -16.92
N LYS A 72 -8.49 2.53 -15.83
CA LYS A 72 -9.32 2.72 -14.63
C LYS A 72 -8.46 2.91 -13.39
N VAL A 73 -8.97 3.68 -12.44
CA VAL A 73 -8.34 3.85 -11.13
C VAL A 73 -8.22 2.49 -10.42
N THR A 74 -9.20 1.60 -10.58
CA THR A 74 -9.16 0.26 -9.96
C THR A 74 -7.95 -0.55 -10.39
N GLN A 75 -7.52 -0.48 -11.65
CA GLN A 75 -6.34 -1.20 -12.14
C GLN A 75 -5.05 -0.71 -11.46
N LEU A 76 -4.96 0.59 -11.19
CA LEU A 76 -3.84 1.18 -10.44
C LEU A 76 -3.86 0.71 -8.98
N ILE A 77 -5.03 0.73 -8.34
CA ILE A 77 -5.15 0.31 -6.93
C ILE A 77 -4.86 -1.19 -6.77
N ASP A 78 -5.37 -2.03 -7.68
CA ASP A 78 -5.08 -3.46 -7.72
C ASP A 78 -3.57 -3.73 -7.90
N SER A 79 -2.91 -2.94 -8.75
CA SER A 79 -1.46 -3.03 -8.94
C SER A 79 -0.68 -2.62 -7.69
N LEU A 80 -1.13 -1.60 -6.97
CA LEU A 80 -0.52 -1.20 -5.69
C LEU A 80 -0.67 -2.30 -4.62
N HIS A 81 -1.80 -3.01 -4.61
CA HIS A 81 -1.98 -4.16 -3.72
C HIS A 81 -1.10 -5.34 -4.09
N ALA A 82 -0.91 -5.62 -5.38
CA ALA A 82 -0.07 -6.71 -5.84
C ALA A 82 1.41 -6.57 -5.43
N ILE A 83 1.86 -5.33 -5.18
CA ILE A 83 3.23 -5.03 -4.73
C ILE A 83 3.32 -4.63 -3.24
N GLU A 84 2.31 -5.01 -2.45
CA GLU A 84 2.25 -4.79 -0.99
C GLU A 84 2.19 -3.32 -0.56
N LEU A 85 1.89 -2.38 -1.46
CA LEU A 85 1.66 -0.97 -1.15
C LEU A 85 0.21 -0.70 -0.73
N HIS A 86 -0.30 -1.52 0.18
CA HIS A 86 -1.68 -1.43 0.66
C HIS A 86 -2.00 -0.06 1.27
N TRP A 87 -1.05 0.54 1.99
CA TRP A 87 -1.25 1.85 2.62
C TRP A 87 -1.53 2.95 1.57
N LEU A 88 -0.85 2.91 0.42
CA LEU A 88 -0.98 3.89 -0.65
C LEU A 88 -2.29 3.67 -1.41
N ALA A 89 -2.62 2.41 -1.69
CA ALA A 89 -3.91 2.01 -2.24
C ALA A 89 -5.10 2.50 -1.39
N VAL A 90 -5.03 2.32 -0.08
CA VAL A 90 -6.05 2.79 0.88
C VAL A 90 -6.10 4.33 0.90
N SER A 91 -4.95 4.99 0.91
CA SER A 91 -4.88 6.46 0.91
C SER A 91 -5.53 7.07 -0.33
N ILE A 92 -5.24 6.52 -1.51
CA ILE A 92 -5.85 6.95 -2.78
C ILE A 92 -7.37 6.70 -2.75
N SER A 93 -7.79 5.51 -2.32
CA SER A 93 -9.22 5.16 -2.25
C SER A 93 -9.98 6.11 -1.32
N ASN A 94 -9.44 6.39 -0.14
CA ASN A 94 -10.07 7.28 0.83
C ASN A 94 -10.13 8.72 0.32
N HIS A 95 -9.05 9.21 -0.31
CA HIS A 95 -9.03 10.56 -0.89
C HIS A 95 -10.12 10.71 -1.94
N LEU A 96 -10.20 9.78 -2.89
CA LEU A 96 -11.18 9.86 -3.97
C LEU A 96 -12.62 9.68 -3.48
N ILE A 97 -12.86 8.86 -2.46
CA ILE A 97 -14.18 8.78 -1.82
C ILE A 97 -14.54 10.10 -1.15
N ALA A 98 -13.59 10.78 -0.50
CA ALA A 98 -13.81 12.08 0.13
C ALA A 98 -14.12 13.18 -0.90
N GLU A 99 -13.49 13.12 -2.08
CA GLU A 99 -13.78 14.00 -3.23
C GLU A 99 -15.08 13.62 -3.98
N GLY A 100 -15.78 12.55 -3.55
CA GLY A 100 -17.09 12.16 -4.09
C GLY A 100 -17.03 11.22 -5.30
N TYR A 101 -15.86 10.68 -5.65
CA TYR A 101 -15.74 9.70 -6.73
C TYR A 101 -16.33 8.34 -6.31
N ASN A 102 -17.09 7.72 -7.21
CA ASN A 102 -17.67 6.40 -6.99
C ASN A 102 -16.64 5.28 -7.26
N ILE A 103 -15.89 4.89 -6.21
CA ILE A 103 -14.89 3.82 -6.29
C ILE A 103 -15.42 2.56 -5.60
N PRO A 104 -15.28 1.37 -6.22
CA PRO A 104 -15.70 0.12 -5.59
C PRO A 104 -14.99 -0.06 -4.23
N ARG A 105 -15.76 -0.11 -3.13
CA ARG A 105 -15.23 -0.33 -1.76
C ARG A 105 -14.55 -1.70 -1.55
N ARG A 106 -14.46 -2.55 -2.58
CA ARG A 106 -13.81 -3.88 -2.50
C ARG A 106 -12.31 -3.82 -2.21
N ILE A 107 -11.71 -2.63 -2.24
CA ILE A 107 -10.25 -2.44 -2.23
C ILE A 107 -9.69 -2.03 -0.86
N LEU A 108 -10.50 -2.12 0.21
CA LEU A 108 -10.00 -1.99 1.57
C LEU A 108 -9.65 -3.38 2.10
N PRO A 109 -8.37 -3.72 2.37
CA PRO A 109 -8.09 -4.81 3.27
C PRO A 109 -8.79 -4.49 4.59
N LEU A 110 -9.58 -5.45 5.08
CA LEU A 110 -10.27 -5.39 6.37
C LEU A 110 -9.34 -4.78 7.44
N PRO A 111 -9.86 -3.96 8.38
CA PRO A 111 -9.05 -3.45 9.46
C PRO A 111 -8.29 -4.61 10.10
N LEU A 112 -6.96 -4.50 10.16
CA LEU A 112 -6.10 -5.43 10.89
C LEU A 112 -6.78 -5.66 12.23
N LYS A 113 -7.26 -6.90 12.46
CA LYS A 113 -7.64 -7.35 13.79
C LYS A 113 -6.51 -6.93 14.70
N LYS A 114 -6.81 -6.07 15.67
CA LYS A 114 -5.91 -5.68 16.75
C LYS A 114 -5.12 -6.92 17.15
N GLN A 115 -3.82 -6.95 16.84
CA GLN A 115 -2.91 -7.89 17.49
C GLN A 115 -3.13 -7.72 18.99
N GLY A 116 -3.29 -8.86 19.65
CA GLY A 116 -3.96 -9.00 20.93
C GLY A 116 -3.62 -7.90 21.94
N SER A 117 -4.68 -7.38 22.55
CA SER A 117 -4.58 -6.81 23.88
C SER A 117 -4.00 -7.88 24.80
N VAL A 118 -2.69 -7.83 25.05
CA VAL A 118 -2.09 -8.53 26.17
C VAL A 118 -2.39 -7.69 27.39
N SER A 119 -3.60 -7.88 27.94
CA SER A 119 -3.93 -7.40 29.27
C SER A 119 -4.86 -8.41 29.91
N ALA A 120 -4.26 -9.46 30.46
CA ALA A 120 -4.85 -10.23 31.53
C ALA A 120 -3.83 -10.26 32.66
N TYR A 121 -4.11 -9.43 33.66
CA TYR A 121 -3.51 -9.44 34.98
C TYR A 121 -3.57 -10.89 35.50
N SER A 122 -2.41 -11.52 35.71
CA SER A 122 -2.36 -12.71 36.57
C SER A 122 -2.65 -12.26 37.99
N SER A 123 -3.90 -12.47 38.42
CA SER A 123 -4.30 -12.42 39.82
C SER A 123 -3.52 -13.46 40.61
N VAL A 124 -2.51 -13.02 41.35
CA VAL A 124 -1.86 -13.83 42.38
C VAL A 124 -2.44 -13.45 43.74
N ALA A 125 -3.25 -14.33 44.31
CA ALA A 125 -3.40 -14.56 45.75
C ALA A 125 -4.41 -15.71 45.98
N PRO A 126 -4.41 -16.36 47.15
CA PRO A 126 -3.31 -17.06 47.81
C PRO A 126 -3.73 -18.52 48.08
N SER A 127 -2.79 -19.43 48.33
CA SER A 127 -3.14 -20.76 48.86
C SER A 127 -2.22 -21.13 50.00
N THR A 128 -2.75 -20.90 51.20
CA THR A 128 -2.28 -21.37 52.50
C THR A 128 -2.12 -22.89 52.48
N PRO A 129 -0.97 -23.47 52.90
CA PRO A 129 -0.90 -24.89 53.17
C PRO A 129 -1.48 -25.21 54.55
N ARG A 130 -2.51 -26.05 54.55
CA ARG A 130 -3.17 -26.65 55.72
C ARG A 130 -2.31 -27.82 56.21
N SER A 131 -1.93 -27.79 57.49
CA SER A 131 -1.27 -28.88 58.22
C SER A 131 -2.15 -30.15 58.36
N GLN A 132 -1.46 -31.26 58.65
CA GLN A 132 -1.87 -32.64 59.01
C GLN A 132 -1.67 -33.65 57.86
N GLN A 133 -1.03 -34.82 58.02
CA GLN A 133 -0.82 -35.64 59.23
C GLN A 133 0.26 -36.74 58.99
N SER A 134 1.05 -37.01 60.03
CA SER A 134 1.66 -38.29 60.50
C SER A 134 2.23 -39.36 59.56
N GLY A 135 3.44 -39.83 59.91
CA GLY A 135 3.93 -41.17 59.54
C GLY A 135 5.34 -41.49 60.07
N LEU A 136 5.39 -42.28 61.16
CA LEU A 136 6.44 -43.19 61.65
C LEU A 136 7.80 -43.23 60.91
N VAL A 137 8.94 -43.02 61.61
CA VAL A 137 9.78 -44.04 62.31
C VAL A 137 10.66 -43.34 63.35
#